data_AF-A0A7W1UCY7-F1
#
_entry.id   AF-A0A7W1UCY7-F1
#
_cell.length_a   1.000
_cell.length_b   1.000
_cell.length_c   1.000
_cell.angle_alpha   90.00
_cell.angle_beta   90.00
_cell.angle_gamma   90.00
#
_symmetry.space_group_name_H-M   'P 1'
#
loop_
_entity.id
_entity.type
_entity.pdbx_description
1 polymer ?
#
loop_
_entity_poly.entity_id
_entity_poly.type
_entity_poly.pdbx_seq_one_letter_code
_entity_poly.pdbx_strand_id
1 'polypeptide(L)'
;MIHDKISPGNTISRYCGRQTLSEETGYPTADAYKFSGTDRKHTPPSLSFNWLEYFKGKKRAEQIDEIRTILNKKMSRIGTQARLALLAVEEIHQGFKNSQENPNVDLQHLPVETPEWNDPSHCGLFWDIDQDEDVMAALLAQIPCNLVPAKKE
;
A
#
# COMPACT_ATOMS: atom_id res chain seq x y z
N MET A 1 21.30 -4.46 -1.79
CA MET A 1 20.54 -3.94 -0.63
C MET A 1 19.83 -5.12 -0.01
N ILE A 2 19.92 -5.28 1.31
CA ILE A 2 19.08 -6.25 2.03
C ILE A 2 17.75 -5.54 2.22
N HIS A 3 16.70 -6.04 1.59
CA HIS A 3 15.36 -5.54 1.82
C HIS A 3 14.78 -6.29 3.01
N ASP A 4 14.46 -5.56 4.08
CA ASP A 4 13.90 -6.17 5.28
C ASP A 4 12.47 -6.63 4.98
N LYS A 5 12.19 -7.91 5.24
CA LYS A 5 10.84 -8.46 5.12
C LYS A 5 9.94 -7.86 6.18
N ILE A 6 8.78 -7.36 5.77
CA ILE A 6 7.79 -6.84 6.71
C ILE A 6 7.06 -8.02 7.34
N SER A 7 7.15 -8.10 8.67
CA SER A 7 6.65 -9.25 9.43
C SER A 7 5.12 -9.22 9.59
N PRO A 8 4.47 -10.39 9.74
CA PRO A 8 3.09 -10.45 10.23
C PRO A 8 2.89 -9.67 11.55
N GLY A 9 1.70 -9.13 11.78
CA GLY A 9 1.37 -8.24 12.90
C GLY A 9 1.69 -6.75 12.65
N ASN A 10 2.21 -6.44 11.45
CA ASN A 10 2.45 -5.06 11.00
C ASN A 10 1.28 -4.60 10.13
N THR A 11 1.17 -3.29 9.94
CA THR A 11 0.16 -2.66 9.08
C THR A 11 0.86 -1.84 8.00
N ILE A 12 0.39 -2.00 6.77
CA ILE A 12 0.77 -1.14 5.65
C ILE A 12 -0.40 -0.27 5.23
N SER A 13 -0.10 0.90 4.67
CA SER A 13 -1.10 1.76 4.05
C SER A 13 -0.91 1.88 2.55
N ARG A 14 -2.02 1.92 1.82
CA ARG A 14 -2.06 2.32 0.41
C ARG A 14 -2.91 3.56 0.23
N TYR A 15 -2.39 4.53 -0.53
CA TYR A 15 -3.17 5.66 -0.97
C TYR A 15 -4.17 5.24 -2.06
N CYS A 16 -5.45 5.55 -1.85
CA CYS A 16 -6.53 5.28 -2.78
C CYS A 16 -7.19 6.61 -3.17
N GLY A 17 -7.03 7.00 -4.43
CA GLY A 17 -7.67 8.20 -4.97
C GLY A 17 -9.17 7.98 -5.17
N ARG A 18 -9.96 9.06 -5.29
CA ARG A 18 -11.42 8.96 -5.47
C ARG A 18 -11.82 7.99 -6.59
N GLN A 19 -11.09 8.01 -7.71
CA GLN A 19 -11.40 7.18 -8.89
C GLN A 19 -11.19 5.68 -8.65
N THR A 20 -10.45 5.30 -7.60
CA THR A 20 -10.18 3.90 -7.26
C THR A 20 -10.97 3.46 -6.03
N LEU A 21 -12.02 4.20 -5.65
CA LEU A 21 -12.93 3.87 -4.56
C LEU A 21 -14.31 3.57 -5.15
N SER A 22 -14.99 2.56 -4.60
CA SER A 22 -16.39 2.28 -4.92
C SER A 22 -17.26 3.45 -4.47
N GLU A 23 -18.16 3.93 -5.33
CA GLU A 23 -19.13 4.96 -4.97
C GLU A 23 -20.17 4.45 -3.96
N GLU A 24 -20.46 3.14 -3.97
CA GLU A 24 -21.43 2.51 -3.10
C GLU A 24 -20.88 2.27 -1.69
N THR A 25 -19.68 1.67 -1.61
CA THR A 25 -19.12 1.23 -0.32
C THR A 25 -18.05 2.16 0.24
N GLY A 26 -17.45 3.00 -0.62
CA GLY A 26 -16.29 3.82 -0.27
C GLY A 26 -14.98 3.04 -0.13
N TYR A 27 -14.99 1.71 -0.35
CA TYR A 27 -13.81 0.85 -0.27
C TYR A 27 -13.01 0.82 -1.58
N PRO A 28 -11.70 0.53 -1.52
CA PRO A 28 -10.86 0.41 -2.71
C PRO A 28 -11.38 -0.66 -3.67
N THR A 29 -11.40 -0.34 -4.97
CA THR A 29 -11.65 -1.32 -6.03
C THR A 29 -10.33 -1.98 -6.46
N ALA A 30 -10.40 -2.99 -7.34
CA ALA A 30 -9.20 -3.60 -7.93
C ALA A 30 -8.27 -2.56 -8.58
N ASP A 31 -8.81 -1.49 -9.18
CA ASP A 31 -7.99 -0.43 -9.79
C ASP A 31 -7.10 0.30 -8.78
N ALA A 32 -7.44 0.27 -7.48
CA ALA A 32 -6.57 0.80 -6.44
C ALA A 32 -5.26 0.02 -6.34
N TYR A 33 -5.23 -1.25 -6.77
CA TYR A 33 -4.12 -2.20 -6.61
C TYR A 33 -3.46 -2.60 -7.94
N LYS A 34 -3.68 -1.83 -9.01
CA LYS A 34 -2.95 -1.98 -10.26
C LYS A 34 -1.61 -1.25 -10.21
N PHE A 35 -0.65 -1.72 -11.01
CA PHE A 35 0.65 -1.09 -11.13
C PHE A 35 0.51 0.26 -11.83
N SER A 36 0.86 1.33 -11.11
CA SER A 36 1.02 2.65 -11.67
C SER A 36 2.34 2.77 -12.46
N GLY A 37 2.47 3.84 -13.24
CA GLY A 37 3.72 4.12 -13.96
C GLY A 37 4.94 4.31 -13.05
N THR A 38 4.77 4.57 -11.75
CA THR A 38 5.86 4.59 -10.77
C THR A 38 6.21 3.18 -10.29
N ASP A 39 5.22 2.32 -10.07
CA ASP A 39 5.42 0.92 -9.65
C ASP A 39 6.21 0.12 -10.70
N ARG A 40 5.95 0.38 -11.98
CA ARG A 40 6.62 -0.28 -13.11
C ARG A 40 8.08 0.16 -13.33
N LYS A 41 8.56 1.20 -12.63
CA LYS A 41 9.97 1.65 -12.71
C LYS A 41 10.90 0.79 -11.86
N HIS A 42 10.37 0.03 -10.91
CA HIS A 42 11.14 -0.93 -10.15
C HIS A 42 11.36 -2.21 -10.96
N THR A 43 12.53 -2.85 -10.78
CA THR A 43 12.84 -4.14 -11.39
C THR A 43 13.19 -5.14 -10.28
N PRO A 44 12.31 -6.11 -9.98
CA PRO A 44 10.98 -6.33 -10.56
C PRO A 44 9.96 -5.25 -10.13
N PRO A 45 8.85 -5.07 -10.89
CA PRO A 45 7.77 -4.18 -10.49
C PRO A 45 7.20 -4.55 -9.12
N SER A 46 6.78 -3.56 -8.34
CA SER A 46 6.15 -3.77 -7.04
C SER A 46 5.06 -2.74 -6.77
N LEU A 47 4.01 -3.14 -6.06
CA LEU A 47 2.96 -2.21 -5.65
C LEU A 47 3.45 -1.40 -4.47
N SER A 48 3.40 -0.08 -4.61
CA SER A 48 3.79 0.85 -3.54
C SER A 48 2.81 0.82 -2.35
N PHE A 49 3.37 0.76 -1.15
CA PHE A 49 2.71 0.90 0.15
C PHE A 49 3.61 1.68 1.11
N ASN A 50 3.09 2.00 2.30
CA ASN A 50 3.87 2.54 3.39
C ASN A 50 3.74 1.68 4.64
N TRP A 51 4.84 1.33 5.29
CA TRP A 51 4.89 0.56 6.52
C TRP A 51 4.70 1.45 7.75
N LEU A 52 3.62 1.25 8.51
CA LEU A 52 3.29 2.13 9.63
C LEU A 52 4.22 1.94 10.83
N GLU A 53 4.57 0.70 11.17
CA GLU A 53 5.44 0.39 12.31
C GLU A 53 6.91 0.75 12.06
N TYR A 54 7.26 1.21 10.85
CA TYR A 54 8.51 1.91 10.61
C TYR A 54 8.71 3.07 11.60
N PHE A 55 7.65 3.83 11.89
CA PHE A 55 7.68 4.91 12.89
C PHE A 55 7.50 4.36 14.31
N LYS A 56 8.46 3.54 14.75
CA LYS A 56 8.49 2.91 16.08
C LYS A 56 8.21 3.91 17.19
N GLY A 57 7.47 3.48 18.22
CA GLY A 57 7.15 4.28 19.40
C GLY A 57 6.02 5.30 19.22
N LYS A 58 5.53 5.51 18.00
CA LYS A 58 4.35 6.35 17.73
C LYS A 58 3.06 5.54 17.83
N LYS A 59 1.98 6.22 18.24
CA LYS A 59 0.62 5.65 18.18
C LYS A 59 0.13 5.59 16.73
N ARG A 60 -0.86 4.74 16.46
CA ARG A 60 -1.43 4.56 15.13
C ARG A 60 -1.84 5.86 14.44
N ALA A 61 -2.47 6.79 15.17
CA ALA A 61 -2.87 8.09 14.64
C ALA A 61 -1.67 8.95 14.19
N GLU A 62 -0.58 8.94 14.97
CA GLU A 62 0.64 9.68 14.67
C GLU A 62 1.39 9.06 13.47
N GLN A 63 1.40 7.72 13.37
CA GLN A 63 1.94 7.01 12.20
C GLN A 63 1.20 7.41 10.93
N ILE A 64 -0.13 7.44 10.97
CA ILE A 64 -0.97 7.88 9.83
C ILE A 64 -0.66 9.34 9.48
N ASP A 65 -0.46 10.21 10.46
CA ASP A 65 -0.12 11.61 10.22
C ASP A 65 1.26 11.79 9.57
N GLU A 66 2.24 10.93 9.86
CA GLU A 66 3.51 10.90 9.13
C GLU A 66 3.30 10.51 7.67
N ILE A 67 2.50 9.47 7.41
CA ILE A 67 2.14 9.07 6.03
C ILE A 67 1.46 10.21 5.27
N ARG A 68 0.51 10.91 5.90
CA ARG A 68 -0.14 12.08 5.29
C ARG A 68 0.86 13.19 4.98
N THR A 69 1.83 13.41 5.86
CA THR A 69 2.90 14.41 5.65
C THR A 69 3.78 14.03 4.47
N ILE A 70 4.16 12.76 4.34
CA ILE A 70 4.92 12.24 3.21
C ILE A 70 4.13 12.38 1.90
N LEU A 71 2.86 11.97 1.89
CA LEU A 71 2.01 12.06 0.70
C LEU A 71 1.80 13.51 0.24
N ASN A 72 1.66 14.45 1.17
CA ASN A 72 1.54 15.89 0.84
C ASN A 72 2.82 16.45 0.20
N LYS A 73 3.99 15.87 0.48
CA LYS A 73 5.25 16.24 -0.18
C LYS A 73 5.41 15.55 -1.53
N LYS A 74 5.01 14.27 -1.62
CA LYS A 74 5.13 13.44 -2.83
C LYS A 74 4.12 13.83 -3.92
N MET A 75 2.93 14.29 -3.53
CA MET A 75 1.83 14.57 -4.44
C MET A 75 1.47 16.06 -4.43
N SER A 76 1.27 16.65 -5.60
CA SER A 76 0.88 18.07 -5.72
C SER A 76 -0.48 18.39 -5.09
N ARG A 77 -1.39 17.41 -5.03
CA ARG A 77 -2.70 17.56 -4.40
C ARG A 77 -3.27 16.22 -3.92
N ILE A 78 -3.60 16.14 -2.64
CA ILE A 78 -4.42 15.04 -2.09
C ILE A 78 -5.90 15.40 -2.22
N GLY A 79 -6.68 14.51 -2.85
CA GLY A 79 -8.12 14.67 -2.98
C GLY A 79 -8.84 14.59 -1.64
N THR A 80 -9.89 15.38 -1.44
CA THR A 80 -10.68 15.38 -0.18
C THR A 80 -11.40 14.07 0.09
N GLN A 81 -11.72 13.33 -0.98
CA GLN A 81 -12.35 12.00 -0.90
C GLN A 81 -11.33 10.86 -0.93
N ALA A 82 -10.03 11.15 -1.04
CA ALA A 82 -9.01 10.11 -1.02
C ALA A 82 -8.94 9.44 0.36
N ARG A 83 -8.55 8.16 0.37
CA ARG A 83 -8.45 7.33 1.57
C ARG A 83 -7.08 6.69 1.65
N LEU A 84 -6.68 6.34 2.87
CA LEU A 84 -5.62 5.38 3.13
C LEU A 84 -6.30 4.08 3.52
N ALA A 85 -6.09 3.05 2.70
CA ALA A 85 -6.43 1.68 3.05
C ALA A 85 -5.33 1.12 3.93
N LEU A 86 -5.66 0.76 5.17
CA LEU A 86 -4.76 0.18 6.14
C LEU A 86 -4.97 -1.34 6.13
N LEU A 87 -3.99 -2.07 5.62
CA LEU A 87 -4.02 -3.52 5.49
C LEU A 87 -3.08 -4.14 6.51
N ALA A 88 -3.57 -5.14 7.23
CA ALA A 88 -2.74 -5.97 8.09
C ALA A 88 -1.94 -6.95 7.22
N VAL A 89 -0.65 -7.11 7.50
CA VAL A 89 0.24 -7.95 6.67
C VAL A 89 -0.16 -9.43 6.74
N GLU A 90 -0.64 -9.87 7.90
CA GLU A 90 -1.19 -11.21 8.08
C GLU A 90 -2.42 -11.48 7.21
N GLU A 91 -3.32 -10.50 7.08
CA GLU A 91 -4.53 -10.62 6.26
C GLU A 91 -4.19 -10.67 4.77
N ILE A 92 -3.13 -9.96 4.34
CA ILE A 92 -2.63 -10.06 2.97
C ILE A 92 -2.13 -11.47 2.69
N HIS A 93 -1.23 -11.99 3.53
CA HIS A 93 -0.70 -13.35 3.35
C HIS A 93 -1.80 -14.41 3.42
N GLN A 94 -2.75 -14.27 4.34
CA GLN A 94 -3.88 -15.20 4.46
C GLN A 94 -4.83 -15.11 3.27
N GLY A 95 -5.13 -13.91 2.79
CA GLY A 95 -5.98 -13.68 1.62
C GLY A 95 -5.43 -14.35 0.37
N PHE A 96 -4.13 -14.17 0.10
CA PHE A 96 -3.47 -14.84 -1.01
C PHE A 96 -3.35 -16.35 -0.80
N LYS A 97 -2.99 -16.82 0.40
CA LYS A 97 -2.90 -18.26 0.69
C LYS A 97 -4.22 -19.00 0.50
N ASN A 98 -5.33 -18.33 0.77
CA ASN A 98 -6.68 -18.89 0.65
C ASN A 98 -7.28 -18.74 -0.77
N SER A 99 -6.63 -17.99 -1.65
CA SER A 99 -7.04 -17.89 -3.06
C SER A 99 -6.75 -19.19 -3.82
N GLN A 100 -7.47 -19.41 -4.92
CA GLN A 100 -7.25 -20.59 -5.77
C GLN A 100 -5.88 -20.54 -6.45
N GLU A 101 -5.42 -19.34 -6.78
CA GLU A 101 -4.15 -19.04 -7.43
C GLU A 101 -2.97 -19.24 -6.46
N ASN A 102 -3.21 -19.02 -5.16
CA ASN A 102 -2.23 -19.13 -4.08
C ASN A 102 -0.85 -18.53 -4.47
N PRO A 103 -0.82 -17.28 -4.94
CA PRO A 103 0.40 -16.68 -5.44
C PRO A 103 1.36 -16.45 -4.27
N ASN A 104 2.65 -16.64 -4.52
CA ASN A 104 3.67 -16.25 -3.57
C ASN A 104 3.82 -14.73 -3.61
N VAL A 105 3.53 -14.06 -2.49
CA VAL A 105 3.70 -12.61 -2.35
C VAL A 105 4.77 -12.31 -1.32
N ASP A 106 5.58 -11.28 -1.57
CA ASP A 106 6.60 -10.83 -0.63
C ASP A 106 6.47 -9.33 -0.42
N LEU A 107 6.45 -8.93 0.85
CA LEU A 107 6.32 -7.54 1.24
C LEU A 107 7.66 -7.07 1.83
N GLN A 108 8.31 -6.14 1.13
CA GLN A 108 9.67 -5.74 1.45
C GLN A 108 9.77 -4.24 1.74
N HIS A 109 10.60 -3.88 2.72
CA HIS A 109 10.94 -2.48 3.00
C HIS A 109 11.86 -1.92 1.91
N LEU A 110 11.39 -0.84 1.27
CA LEU A 110 12.02 -0.19 0.11
C LEU A 110 12.00 1.32 0.30
N PRO A 111 12.75 1.88 1.26
CA PRO A 111 12.71 3.32 1.52
C PRO A 111 13.07 4.10 0.24
N VAL A 112 12.35 5.17 -0.04
CA VAL A 112 12.59 6.01 -1.22
C VAL A 112 13.05 7.39 -0.79
N GLU A 113 14.22 7.78 -1.26
CA GLU A 113 14.79 9.10 -1.05
C GLU A 113 15.03 9.77 -2.40
N THR A 114 14.44 10.94 -2.61
CA THR A 114 14.71 11.82 -3.74
C THR A 114 15.20 13.17 -3.23
N PRO A 115 15.80 14.02 -4.09
CA PRO A 115 16.18 15.37 -3.69
C PRO A 115 15.01 16.22 -3.17
N GLU A 116 13.79 15.95 -3.62
CA GLU A 116 12.59 16.74 -3.31
C GLU A 116 11.81 16.21 -2.09
N TRP A 117 11.86 14.89 -1.84
CA TRP A 117 11.13 14.29 -0.74
C TRP A 117 11.76 12.97 -0.27
N ASN A 118 11.45 12.60 0.96
CA ASN A 118 11.90 11.36 1.58
C ASN A 118 10.67 10.58 2.10
N ASP A 119 10.57 9.32 1.70
CA ASP A 119 9.60 8.35 2.18
C ASP A 119 10.34 7.13 2.76
N PRO A 120 10.80 7.24 4.02
CA PRO A 120 11.54 6.17 4.65
C PRO A 120 10.66 4.98 5.03
N SER A 121 9.33 5.15 5.00
CA SER A 121 8.34 4.11 5.28
C SER A 121 7.94 3.30 4.05
N HIS A 122 8.39 3.70 2.85
CA HIS A 122 7.98 3.06 1.62
C HIS A 122 8.30 1.56 1.62
N CYS A 123 7.36 0.76 1.12
CA CYS A 123 7.51 -0.68 0.94
C CYS A 123 6.82 -1.14 -0.33
N GLY A 124 7.29 -2.26 -0.87
CA GLY A 124 6.77 -2.85 -2.09
C GLY A 124 6.15 -4.21 -1.80
N LEU A 125 4.96 -4.46 -2.34
CA LEU A 125 4.42 -5.81 -2.47
C LEU A 125 4.81 -6.36 -3.84
N PHE A 126 5.49 -7.50 -3.81
CA PHE A 126 5.94 -8.25 -4.97
C PHE A 126 5.12 -9.52 -5.11
N TRP A 127 4.94 -9.96 -6.35
CA TRP A 127 4.41 -11.28 -6.68
C TRP A 127 5.11 -11.83 -7.92
N ASP A 128 4.94 -13.13 -8.16
CA ASP A 128 5.57 -13.82 -9.29
C ASP A 128 5.13 -13.20 -10.64
N ILE A 129 6.09 -12.95 -11.54
CA ILE A 129 5.86 -12.22 -12.81
C ILE A 129 4.81 -12.88 -13.73
N ASP A 130 4.57 -14.17 -13.54
CA ASP A 130 3.61 -14.94 -14.34
C ASP A 130 2.16 -14.77 -13.85
N GLN A 131 1.94 -14.11 -12.71
CA GLN A 131 0.60 -13.83 -12.20
C GLN A 131 -0.03 -12.63 -12.92
N ASP A 132 -1.28 -12.81 -13.32
CA ASP A 132 -2.07 -11.77 -13.97
C ASP A 132 -2.33 -10.61 -12.99
N GLU A 133 -1.96 -9.40 -13.39
CA GLU A 133 -2.11 -8.18 -12.59
C GLU A 133 -3.56 -7.92 -12.18
N ASP A 134 -4.52 -8.15 -13.08
CA ASP A 134 -5.94 -7.95 -12.80
C ASP A 134 -6.44 -8.94 -11.74
N VAL A 135 -5.92 -10.18 -11.76
CA VAL A 135 -6.23 -11.20 -10.74
C VAL A 135 -5.63 -10.79 -9.38
N MET A 136 -4.37 -10.40 -9.35
CA MET A 136 -3.70 -9.96 -8.10
C MET A 136 -4.37 -8.72 -7.50
N ALA A 137 -4.76 -7.77 -8.35
CA ALA A 137 -5.47 -6.57 -7.94
C ALA A 137 -6.87 -6.88 -7.39
N ALA A 138 -7.59 -7.83 -8.01
CA ALA A 138 -8.89 -8.28 -7.54
C ALA A 138 -8.81 -9.02 -6.20
N LEU A 139 -7.76 -9.81 -5.97
CA LEU A 139 -7.52 -10.48 -4.69
C LEU A 139 -7.22 -9.45 -3.59
N LEU A 140 -6.37 -8.46 -3.85
CA LEU A 140 -6.07 -7.39 -2.90
C LEU A 140 -7.29 -6.56 -2.51
N ALA A 141 -8.18 -6.28 -3.45
CA ALA A 141 -9.42 -5.54 -3.17
C ALA A 141 -10.40 -6.30 -2.26
N GLN A 142 -10.26 -7.62 -2.16
CA GLN A 142 -11.07 -8.46 -1.27
C GLN A 142 -10.48 -8.59 0.13
N ILE A 143 -9.21 -8.22 0.32
CA ILE A 143 -8.55 -8.31 1.63
C ILE A 143 -9.13 -7.25 2.56
N PRO A 144 -9.57 -7.62 3.78
CA PRO A 144 -10.10 -6.67 4.75
C PRO A 144 -9.12 -5.53 5.04
N CYS A 145 -9.63 -4.30 5.02
CA CYS A 145 -8.83 -3.12 5.36
C CYS A 145 -9.65 -2.12 6.18
N ASN A 146 -8.94 -1.30 6.97
CA ASN A 146 -9.52 -0.13 7.62
C ASN A 146 -9.29 1.10 6.74
N LEU A 147 -10.25 2.02 6.68
CA LEU A 147 -10.13 3.24 5.89
C LEU A 147 -10.02 4.45 6.79
N VAL A 148 -9.06 5.32 6.47
CA VAL A 148 -8.93 6.65 7.07
C VAL A 148 -8.80 7.73 5.99
N PRO A 149 -9.17 8.98 6.25
CA PRO A 149 -8.94 10.07 5.29
C PRO A 149 -7.46 10.21 4.93
N ALA A 150 -7.14 10.32 3.63
CA ALA A 150 -5.76 10.57 3.19
C ALA A 150 -5.36 12.05 3.33
N LYS A 151 -6.33 12.95 3.26
CA LYS A 151 -6.10 14.37 3.55
C LYS A 151 -6.24 14.59 5.06
N LYS A 152 -5.31 15.36 5.64
CA LYS A 152 -5.47 15.87 7.00
C LYS A 152 -6.59 16.92 6.98
N GLU A 153 -7.55 16.78 7.88
CA GLU A 153 -8.63 17.76 8.09
C GLU A 153 -8.07 19.06 8.68
#